data_AF-A0A7V0UGG0-F1
#
_entry.id   AF-A0A7V0UGG0-F1
#
_cell.length_a   1.000
_cell.length_b   1.000
_cell.length_c   1.000
_cell.angle_alpha   90.00
_cell.angle_beta   90.00
_cell.angle_gamma   90.00
#
_symmetry.space_group_name_H-M   'P 1'
#
loop_
_entity.id
_entity.type
_entity.pdbx_description
1 polymer ?
#
loop_
_entity_poly.entity_id
_entity_poly.type
_entity_poly.pdbx_seq_one_letter_code
_entity_poly.pdbx_strand_id
1 'polypeptide(L)'
;MTTRRMAFFITACILAVAASYSPTQDHESNSLVTRGEYLTLHVAMCVQCHTPRDADGNLLSQSLLMGAPMPVQSPYPEQPWAFEAPKLAGLPAGFSEDEFVHLLMAG
;
A
#
# COMPACT_ATOMS: atom_id res chain seq x y z
N MET A 1 16.87 -45.48 -32.38
CA MET A 1 16.00 -45.78 -31.20
C MET A 1 16.02 -44.70 -30.11
N THR A 2 16.71 -43.56 -30.29
CA THR A 2 16.99 -42.56 -29.24
C THR A 2 16.24 -41.23 -29.40
N THR A 3 15.80 -40.84 -30.60
CA THR A 3 15.14 -39.55 -30.87
C THR A 3 13.67 -39.48 -30.45
N ARG A 4 12.94 -40.61 -30.51
CA ARG A 4 11.52 -40.69 -30.16
C ARG A 4 11.25 -40.63 -28.65
N ARG A 5 12.25 -40.96 -27.83
CA ARG A 5 12.20 -40.82 -26.36
C ARG A 5 12.38 -39.35 -25.95
N MET A 6 13.28 -38.62 -26.60
CA MET A 6 13.57 -37.21 -26.27
C MET A 6 12.39 -36.27 -26.57
N ALA A 7 11.63 -36.54 -27.63
CA ALA A 7 10.41 -35.78 -27.93
C ALA A 7 9.33 -35.94 -26.84
N PHE A 8 9.16 -37.14 -26.28
CA PHE A 8 8.19 -37.40 -25.20
C PHE A 8 8.54 -36.69 -23.88
N PHE A 9 9.83 -36.53 -23.57
CA PHE A 9 10.27 -35.81 -22.37
C PHE A 9 10.04 -34.30 -22.45
N ILE A 10 10.15 -33.70 -23.64
CA ILE A 10 9.96 -32.25 -23.83
C ILE A 10 8.46 -31.88 -23.75
N THR A 11 7.56 -32.72 -24.27
CA THR A 11 6.11 -32.47 -24.19
C THR A 11 5.55 -32.66 -22.77
N ALA A 12 6.11 -33.59 -21.99
CA ALA A 12 5.71 -33.82 -20.61
C ALA A 12 6.08 -32.66 -19.66
N CYS A 13 7.21 -31.97 -19.90
CA CYS A 13 7.61 -30.80 -19.10
C CYS A 13 6.73 -29.57 -19.35
N ILE A 14 6.21 -29.39 -20.57
CA ILE A 14 5.36 -28.22 -20.91
C ILE A 14 3.95 -28.35 -20.28
N LEU A 15 3.41 -29.56 -20.18
CA LEU A 15 2.12 -29.82 -19.53
C LEU A 15 2.17 -29.68 -18.00
N ALA A 16 3.31 -29.94 -17.37
CA ALA A 16 3.47 -29.81 -15.92
C ALA A 16 3.51 -28.36 -15.42
N VAL A 17 3.96 -27.41 -16.26
CA VAL A 17 4.06 -25.98 -15.89
C VAL A 17 2.69 -25.29 -15.88
N ALA A 18 1.77 -25.69 -16.77
CA ALA A 18 0.42 -25.11 -16.83
C ALA A 18 -0.46 -25.46 -15.63
N ALA A 19 -0.17 -26.57 -14.92
CA ALA A 19 -0.89 -26.99 -13.73
C ALA A 19 -0.54 -26.19 -12.46
N SER A 20 0.51 -25.37 -12.51
CA SER A 20 1.03 -24.61 -11.35
C SER A 20 0.54 -23.17 -11.29
N TYR A 21 -0.17 -22.68 -12.30
CA TYR A 21 -0.75 -21.32 -12.28
C TYR A 21 -2.08 -21.35 -11.51
N SER A 22 -1.98 -21.15 -10.20
CA SER A 22 -3.13 -21.11 -9.31
C SER A 22 -3.65 -19.65 -9.22
N PRO A 23 -4.92 -19.37 -9.59
CA PRO A 23 -5.48 -18.01 -9.62
C PRO A 23 -5.76 -17.43 -8.23
N THR A 24 -5.38 -18.13 -7.16
CA THR A 24 -5.71 -17.75 -5.78
C THR A 24 -4.88 -16.58 -5.25
N GLN A 25 -3.70 -16.29 -5.82
CA GLN A 25 -2.83 -15.19 -5.39
C GLN A 25 -3.45 -13.81 -5.67
N ASP A 26 -4.12 -13.66 -6.81
CA ASP A 26 -4.69 -12.38 -7.26
C ASP A 26 -5.93 -12.01 -6.44
N HIS A 27 -6.72 -13.00 -5.99
CA HIS A 27 -7.90 -12.78 -5.16
C HIS A 27 -7.53 -12.39 -3.72
N GLU A 28 -6.53 -13.04 -3.13
CA GLU A 28 -6.06 -12.72 -1.77
C GLU A 28 -5.38 -11.34 -1.71
N SER A 29 -4.54 -11.00 -2.69
CA SER A 29 -3.92 -9.67 -2.73
C SER A 29 -4.96 -8.55 -2.87
N ASN A 30 -5.99 -8.74 -3.70
CA ASN A 30 -7.08 -7.77 -3.83
C ASN A 30 -7.89 -7.62 -2.52
N SER A 31 -8.14 -8.72 -1.81
CA SER A 31 -8.83 -8.69 -0.51
C SER A 31 -8.02 -7.92 0.54
N LEU A 32 -6.70 -8.11 0.58
CA LEU A 32 -5.79 -7.40 1.48
C LEU A 32 -5.72 -5.91 1.16
N VAL A 33 -5.65 -5.53 -0.11
CA VAL A 33 -5.67 -4.12 -0.54
C VAL A 33 -6.99 -3.46 -0.15
N THR A 34 -8.13 -4.11 -0.41
CA THR A 34 -9.46 -3.61 -0.02
C THR A 34 -9.55 -3.40 1.49
N ARG A 35 -9.04 -4.35 2.28
CA ARG A 35 -8.98 -4.22 3.74
C ARG A 35 -8.06 -3.06 4.16
N GLY A 36 -6.90 -2.91 3.52
CA GLY A 36 -5.96 -1.82 3.78
C GLY A 36 -6.57 -0.44 3.51
N GLU A 37 -7.32 -0.30 2.42
CA GLU A 37 -8.08 0.91 2.10
C GLU A 37 -9.11 1.23 3.19
N TYR A 38 -9.91 0.23 3.59
CA TYR A 38 -10.88 0.40 4.67
C TYR A 38 -10.23 0.88 5.97
N LEU A 39 -9.11 0.26 6.37
CA LEU A 39 -8.38 0.66 7.57
C LEU A 39 -7.86 2.10 7.45
N THR A 40 -7.24 2.45 6.33
CA THR A 40 -6.62 3.76 6.10
C THR A 40 -7.65 4.89 6.06
N LEU A 41 -8.79 4.66 5.42
CA LEU A 41 -9.79 5.70 5.18
C LEU A 41 -10.85 5.79 6.28
N HIS A 42 -11.20 4.67 6.93
CA HIS A 42 -12.39 4.60 7.79
C HIS A 42 -12.11 4.23 9.25
N VAL A 43 -11.07 3.43 9.54
CA VAL A 43 -10.83 2.94 10.91
C VAL A 43 -9.71 3.73 11.60
N ALA A 44 -8.51 3.73 11.02
CA ALA A 44 -7.37 4.50 11.52
C ALA A 44 -7.47 5.98 11.11
N MET A 45 -8.32 6.29 10.13
CA MET A 45 -8.61 7.64 9.65
C MET A 45 -7.36 8.44 9.23
N CYS A 46 -6.34 7.77 8.69
CA CYS A 46 -5.10 8.42 8.22
C CYS A 46 -5.41 9.59 7.25
N VAL A 47 -6.49 9.44 6.48
CA VAL A 47 -6.99 10.45 5.55
C VAL A 47 -7.29 11.82 6.20
N GLN A 48 -7.67 11.87 7.47
CA GLN A 48 -8.10 13.10 8.14
C GLN A 48 -6.94 14.08 8.37
N CYS A 49 -5.72 13.57 8.57
CA CYS A 49 -4.53 14.38 8.77
C CYS A 49 -3.65 14.43 7.52
N HIS A 50 -3.59 13.36 6.72
CA HIS A 50 -2.67 13.24 5.60
C HIS A 50 -3.26 13.66 4.23
N THR A 51 -4.42 14.30 4.18
CA THR A 51 -5.03 14.78 2.93
C THR A 51 -5.34 16.29 3.05
N PRO A 52 -4.97 17.11 2.05
CA PRO A 52 -5.28 18.54 2.04
C PRO A 52 -6.77 18.81 2.12
N ARG A 53 -7.13 19.99 2.65
CA ARG A 53 -8.51 20.46 2.74
C ARG A 53 -8.73 21.73 1.93
N ASP A 54 -9.94 21.92 1.42
CA ASP A 54 -10.38 23.19 0.87
C ASP A 54 -10.70 24.22 1.96
N ALA A 55 -11.14 25.42 1.55
CA ALA A 55 -11.49 26.50 2.47
C ALA A 55 -12.69 26.17 3.37
N ASP A 56 -13.55 25.25 2.97
CA ASP A 56 -14.71 24.79 3.73
C ASP A 56 -14.36 23.60 4.66
N GLY A 57 -13.11 23.13 4.62
CA GLY A 57 -12.60 22.02 5.44
C GLY A 57 -12.83 20.64 4.84
N ASN A 58 -13.33 20.53 3.61
CA ASN A 58 -13.53 19.25 2.94
C ASN A 58 -12.21 18.67 2.43
N LEU A 59 -12.08 17.35 2.48
CA LEU A 59 -10.90 16.65 1.98
C LEU A 59 -10.84 16.71 0.44
N LEU A 60 -9.67 17.08 -0.09
CA LEU A 60 -9.43 17.15 -1.53
C LEU A 60 -9.07 15.76 -2.09
N SER A 61 -10.06 15.08 -2.69
CA SER A 61 -9.88 13.72 -3.23
C SER A 61 -8.78 13.61 -4.28
N GLN A 62 -8.55 14.66 -5.08
CA GLN A 62 -7.46 14.70 -6.07
C GLN A 62 -6.06 14.71 -5.46
N SER A 63 -5.95 14.91 -4.14
CA SER A 63 -4.70 14.92 -3.39
C SER A 63 -4.76 13.99 -2.18
N LEU A 64 -5.54 12.91 -2.31
CA LEU A 64 -5.73 11.89 -1.29
C LEU A 64 -4.38 11.38 -0.77
N LEU A 65 -4.16 11.49 0.54
CA LEU A 65 -2.96 11.02 1.24
C LEU A 65 -1.63 11.67 0.79
N MET A 66 -1.67 12.84 0.14
CA MET A 66 -0.48 13.56 -0.32
C MET A 66 0.20 14.42 0.76
N GLY A 67 -0.25 14.32 2.02
CA GLY A 67 0.21 15.15 3.14
C GLY A 67 -0.55 16.47 3.21
N ALA A 68 -0.51 17.13 4.37
CA ALA A 68 -1.19 18.41 4.61
C ALA A 68 -0.68 19.10 5.89
N PRO A 69 -0.92 20.41 6.05
CA PRO A 69 -0.82 21.06 7.34
C PRO A 69 -1.72 20.38 8.37
N MET A 70 -1.23 20.26 9.61
CA MET A 70 -1.96 19.61 10.69
C MET A 70 -3.30 20.34 10.94
N PRO A 71 -4.46 19.68 10.86
CA PRO A 71 -5.77 20.33 10.96
C PRO A 71 -6.16 20.72 12.40
N VAL A 72 -5.27 20.47 13.37
CA VAL A 72 -5.47 20.77 14.78
C VAL A 72 -4.28 21.55 15.33
N GLN A 73 -4.55 22.44 16.27
CA GLN A 73 -3.51 23.17 16.99
C GLN A 73 -2.69 22.23 17.87
N SER A 74 -1.45 22.60 18.18
CA SER A 74 -0.63 21.85 19.12
C SER A 74 -1.34 21.72 20.47
N PRO A 75 -1.56 20.50 20.98
CA PRO A 75 -2.09 20.30 22.33
C PRO A 75 -1.01 20.51 23.41
N TYR A 76 0.26 20.72 23.02
CA TYR A 76 1.39 20.86 23.92
C TYR A 76 1.96 22.28 23.87
N PRO A 77 1.67 23.13 24.88
CA PRO A 77 2.22 24.47 24.96
C PRO A 77 3.75 24.45 25.02
N GLU A 78 4.39 25.32 24.23
CA GLU A 78 5.84 25.53 24.21
C GLU A 78 6.70 24.30 23.85
N GLN A 79 6.09 23.21 23.37
CA GLN A 79 6.82 22.02 22.91
C GLN A 79 6.81 21.91 21.38
N PRO A 80 7.87 21.29 20.79
CA PRO A 80 7.85 20.93 19.39
C PRO A 80 6.63 20.06 19.05
N TRP A 81 5.95 20.38 17.96
CA TRP A 81 4.77 19.67 17.48
C TRP A 81 4.88 19.42 15.97
N ALA A 82 4.19 18.39 15.48
CA ALA A 82 4.08 18.11 14.07
C ALA A 82 3.06 19.07 13.42
N PHE A 83 3.56 20.16 12.84
CA PHE A 83 2.71 21.12 12.11
C PHE A 83 2.35 20.67 10.70
N GLU A 84 3.03 19.65 10.18
CA GLU A 84 2.82 19.09 8.85
C GLU A 84 2.72 17.56 8.95
N ALA A 85 1.70 16.99 8.30
CA ALA A 85 1.57 15.56 8.10
C ALA A 85 2.25 15.18 6.77
N PRO A 86 3.22 14.26 6.77
CA PRO A 86 3.92 13.86 5.53
C PRO A 86 2.99 13.13 4.57
N LYS A 87 3.37 13.02 3.29
CA LYS A 87 2.62 12.17 2.34
C LYS A 87 2.69 10.69 2.74
N LEU A 88 1.59 9.96 2.49
CA LEU A 88 1.54 8.49 2.60
C LEU A 88 1.33 7.84 1.23
N ALA A 89 0.69 8.53 0.28
CA ALA A 89 0.52 8.04 -1.08
C ALA A 89 1.84 8.11 -1.86
N GLY A 90 2.17 6.99 -2.51
CA GLY A 90 3.42 6.80 -3.24
C GLY A 90 4.61 6.80 -2.29
N LEU A 91 5.22 5.62 -2.09
CA LEU A 91 6.33 5.37 -1.17
C LEU A 91 7.13 6.64 -0.85
N PRO A 92 7.07 7.15 0.39
CA PRO A 92 7.71 8.42 0.73
C PRO A 92 9.20 8.43 0.38
N ALA A 93 9.67 9.58 -0.12
CA ALA A 93 11.06 9.70 -0.55
C ALA A 93 12.01 9.42 0.62
N GLY A 94 13.05 8.63 0.38
CA GLY A 94 14.02 8.24 1.41
C GLY A 94 13.65 6.99 2.21
N PHE A 95 12.52 6.34 1.92
CA PHE A 95 12.17 5.03 2.48
C PHE A 95 12.25 3.93 1.41
N SER A 96 12.77 2.77 1.80
CA SER A 96 12.39 1.51 1.18
C SER A 96 10.99 1.07 1.65
N GLU A 97 10.37 0.14 0.94
CA GLU A 97 9.05 -0.38 1.33
C GLU A 97 9.10 -1.03 2.72
N ASP A 98 10.11 -1.85 3.00
CA ASP A 98 10.26 -2.54 4.29
C ASP A 98 10.47 -1.56 5.45
N GLU A 99 11.26 -0.50 5.25
CA GLU A 99 11.45 0.55 6.25
C GLU A 99 10.14 1.30 6.52
N PHE A 100 9.36 1.57 5.48
CA PHE A 100 8.07 2.24 5.63
C PHE A 100 7.05 1.36 6.33
N VAL A 101 6.99 0.07 6.00
CA VAL A 101 6.15 -0.91 6.71
C VAL A 101 6.55 -1.02 8.18
N HIS A 102 7.86 -1.10 8.46
CA HIS A 102 8.35 -1.15 9.83
C HIS A 102 7.96 0.09 10.62
N LEU A 103 8.13 1.29 10.04
CA LEU A 103 7.69 2.55 10.66
C LEU A 103 6.21 2.50 11.04
N LEU A 104 5.34 2.09 10.13
CA LEU A 104 3.89 2.06 10.36
C LEU A 104 3.45 1.00 11.38
N MET A 105 4.22 -0.07 11.54
CA MET A 105 3.89 -1.16 12.47
C MET A 105 4.48 -0.97 13.86
N ALA A 106 5.65 -0.33 13.97
CA ALA A 106 6.42 -0.29 15.21
C ALA A 106 6.55 1.12 15.83
N GLY A 107 6.37 2.18 15.05
CA GLY A 107 6.62 3.56 15.48
C GLY A 107 8.08 3.97 15.36
#